data_AF-W1XHF9-F1
#
_entry.id   AF-W1XHF9-F1
#
_cell.length_a   1.000
_cell.length_b   1.000
_cell.length_c   1.000
_cell.angle_alpha   90.00
_cell.angle_beta   90.00
_cell.angle_gamma   90.00
#
_symmetry.space_group_name_H-M   'P 1'
#
loop_
_entity.id
_entity.type
_entity.pdbx_description
1 polymer ?
#
loop_
_entity_poly.entity_id
_entity_poly.type
_entity_poly.pdbx_seq_one_letter_code
_entity_poly.pdbx_strand_id
1 'polypeptide(L)' 'MPRKGPVPKRDVLPDPVYNSKLVTRFINKVMYDGKKGIAETIVYDAFEIIRSKMGQDPMEVFDQALKN' A
#
# COMPACT_ATOMS: atom_id res chain seq x y z
N MET A 1 -17.46 -17.54 -2.57
CA MET A 1 -16.89 -18.45 -1.56
C MET A 1 -16.96 -19.85 -2.15
N PRO A 2 -15.82 -20.49 -2.49
CA PRO A 2 -15.90 -21.72 -3.29
C PRO A 2 -15.97 -22.97 -2.42
N ARG A 3 -16.82 -23.90 -2.85
CA ARG A 3 -16.80 -25.30 -2.40
C ARG A 3 -15.97 -26.20 -3.34
N LYS A 4 -15.60 -25.72 -4.54
CA LYS A 4 -14.62 -26.33 -5.47
C LYS A 4 -14.05 -25.24 -6.41
N GLY A 5 -12.76 -25.36 -6.77
CA GLY A 5 -12.07 -24.48 -7.72
C GLY A 5 -11.37 -23.25 -7.10
N PRO A 6 -10.31 -22.71 -7.74
CA PRO A 6 -9.61 -21.52 -7.25
C PRO A 6 -10.41 -20.24 -7.51
N VAL A 7 -10.37 -19.30 -6.56
CA VAL A 7 -10.98 -17.97 -6.71
C VAL A 7 -10.05 -17.08 -7.54
N PRO A 8 -10.54 -16.38 -8.58
CA PRO A 8 -9.74 -15.40 -9.29
C PRO A 8 -9.29 -14.28 -8.34
N LYS A 9 -8.01 -13.92 -8.40
CA LYS A 9 -7.49 -12.78 -7.63
C LYS A 9 -8.04 -11.50 -8.23
N ARG A 10 -8.49 -10.59 -7.37
CA ARG A 10 -8.94 -9.26 -7.78
C ARG A 10 -7.72 -8.39 -8.06
N ASP A 11 -7.72 -7.76 -9.23
CA ASP A 11 -6.74 -6.75 -9.55
C ASP A 11 -7.10 -5.40 -8.92
N VAL A 12 -6.05 -4.61 -8.67
CA VAL A 12 -6.17 -3.25 -8.14
C VAL A 12 -5.54 -2.27 -9.11
N LEU A 13 -6.08 -1.07 -9.13
CA LEU A 13 -5.51 0.06 -9.86
C LEU A 13 -4.21 0.51 -9.19
N PRO A 14 -3.23 1.01 -9.96
CA PRO A 14 -2.03 1.61 -9.41
C PRO A 14 -2.38 2.87 -8.62
N ASP A 15 -1.56 3.18 -7.62
CA ASP A 15 -1.69 4.36 -6.77
C ASP A 15 -1.48 5.64 -7.61
N PRO A 16 -2.26 6.72 -7.43
CA PRO A 16 -2.13 7.92 -8.24
C PRO A 16 -0.84 8.72 -7.99
N VAL A 17 -0.22 8.58 -6.81
CA VAL A 17 0.99 9.33 -6.43
C VAL A 17 2.25 8.55 -6.83
N TYR A 18 2.31 7.27 -6.47
CA TYR A 18 3.50 6.44 -6.68
C TYR A 18 3.39 5.51 -7.89
N ASN A 19 2.27 5.50 -8.60
CA ASN A 19 1.96 4.62 -9.74
C ASN A 19 2.23 3.13 -9.47
N SER A 20 2.14 2.72 -8.20
CA SER A 20 2.47 1.37 -7.75
C SER A 20 1.23 0.61 -7.31
N LYS A 21 1.05 -0.60 -7.85
CA LYS A 21 -0.01 -1.52 -7.38
C LYS A 21 0.27 -2.06 -5.98
N LEU A 22 1.52 -2.09 -5.54
CA LEU A 22 1.89 -2.57 -4.20
C LEU A 22 1.43 -1.59 -3.12
N VAL A 23 1.61 -0.29 -3.37
CA VAL A 23 1.15 0.78 -2.47
C VAL A 23 -0.37 0.75 -2.34
N THR A 24 -1.12 0.63 -3.44
CA THR A 24 -2.59 0.48 -3.37
C THR A 24 -3.03 -0.74 -2.57
N ARG A 25 -2.34 -1.89 -2.72
CA ARG A 25 -2.63 -3.10 -1.93
C ARG A 25 -2.34 -2.88 -0.45
N PHE A 26 -1.30 -2.11 -0.13
CA PHE A 26 -0.96 -1.76 1.24
C PHE A 26 -2.00 -0.83 1.87
N ILE A 27 -2.39 0.24 1.18
CA ILE A 27 -3.47 1.15 1.59
C ILE A 27 -4.76 0.38 1.86
N ASN A 28 -5.15 -0.53 0.96
CA ASN A 28 -6.34 -1.36 1.13
C ASN A 28 -6.26 -2.31 2.35
N LYS A 29 -5.07 -2.70 2.78
CA LYS A 29 -4.87 -3.52 3.99
C LYS A 29 -4.86 -2.69 5.27
N VAL A 30 -4.34 -1.46 5.22
CA VAL A 30 -4.35 -0.50 6.33
C VAL A 30 -5.75 0.04 6.57
N MET A 31 -6.57 0.14 5.51
CA MET A 31 -7.93 0.65 5.55
C MET A 31 -8.81 -0.15 6.51
N TYR A 32 -9.28 0.53 7.56
CA TYR A 32 -10.27 0.04 8.49
C TYR A 32 -11.64 0.62 8.17
N ASP A 33 -12.69 -0.21 8.27
CA ASP A 33 -14.09 0.24 8.11
C ASP A 33 -14.40 0.91 6.75
N GLY A 34 -13.67 0.54 5.69
CA GLY A 34 -13.86 1.08 4.34
C GLY A 34 -13.44 2.55 4.16
N LYS A 35 -12.75 3.15 5.13
CA LYS A 35 -12.33 4.55 5.11
C LYS A 35 -11.07 4.76 4.27
N LYS A 36 -11.22 4.73 2.93
CA LYS A 36 -10.09 4.81 1.99
C LYS A 36 -9.30 6.12 2.08
N GLY A 37 -9.99 7.25 2.15
CA GLY A 37 -9.32 8.57 2.23
C GLY A 37 -8.44 8.70 3.49
N ILE A 38 -8.93 8.23 4.64
CA ILE A 38 -8.14 8.25 5.89
C ILE A 38 -6.95 7.28 5.78
N ALA A 39 -7.15 6.11 5.19
CA ALA A 39 -6.07 5.15 4.98
C ALA A 39 -4.97 5.69 4.04
N GLU A 40 -5.35 6.41 2.98
CA GLU A 40 -4.42 7.08 2.07
C GLU A 40 -3.60 8.13 2.82
N THR A 41 -4.26 9.01 3.59
CA THR A 41 -3.58 10.03 4.41
C THR A 41 -2.56 9.41 5.36
N ILE A 42 -2.95 8.38 6.12
CA ILE A 42 -2.05 7.71 7.07
C ILE A 42 -0.81 7.14 6.37
N VAL A 43 -0.97 6.54 5.19
CA VAL A 43 0.15 5.94 4.44
C VAL A 43 1.08 7.01 3.87
N TYR A 44 0.53 8.08 3.32
CA TYR A 44 1.33 9.19 2.78
C TYR A 44 2.07 9.95 3.90
N ASP A 45 1.42 10.20 5.03
CA ASP A 45 2.06 10.79 6.22
C ASP A 45 3.21 9.90 6.72
N ALA A 46 3.01 8.58 6.73
CA ALA A 46 4.07 7.64 7.10
C ALA A 46 5.27 7.69 6.13
N PHE A 47 5.02 7.83 4.83
CA PHE A 47 6.09 8.01 3.84
C PHE A 47 6.85 9.34 4.03
N GLU A 48 6.16 10.41 4.42
CA GLU A 48 6.82 11.68 4.76
C GLU A 48 7.71 11.55 6.02
N ILE A 49 7.25 10.82 7.02
CA ILE A 49 8.04 10.51 8.22
C ILE A 49 9.28 9.68 7.86
N ILE A 50 9.15 8.70 6.95
CA ILE A 50 10.30 7.90 6.49
C ILE A 50 11.28 8.78 5.74
N ARG A 51 10.79 9.67 4.86
CA ARG A 51 11.63 10.60 4.10
C ARG A 51 12.41 11.53 5.02
N SER A 52 11.78 12.07 6.06
CA SER A 52 12.44 12.97 7.01
C SER A 52 13.45 12.25 7.91
N LYS A 53 13.21 10.99 8.29
CA LYS A 53 14.11 10.22 9.17
C LYS A 53 15.29 9.59 8.44
N MET A 54 15.05 8.99 7.28
CA MET A 54 16.06 8.20 6.55
C MET A 54 16.75 9.00 5.45
N GLY A 55 16.16 10.12 4.99
CA GLY A 55 16.69 10.92 3.88
C GLY A 55 16.71 10.19 2.53
N GLN A 56 16.11 8.99 2.47
CA GLN A 56 16.04 8.12 1.29
C GLN A 56 14.63 8.15 0.69
N ASP A 57 14.49 7.65 -0.53
CA ASP A 57 13.18 7.54 -1.17
C ASP A 57 12.29 6.53 -0.41
N PRO A 58 11.10 6.94 0.07
CA PRO A 58 10.21 6.05 0.82
C PRO A 58 9.85 4.76 0.07
N MET A 59 9.86 4.80 -1.26
CA MET A 59 9.55 3.64 -2.09
C MET A 59 10.64 2.56 -2.01
N GLU A 60 11.92 2.95 -2.04
CA GLU A 60 13.05 2.02 -1.89
C GLU A 60 13.05 1.37 -0.50
N VAL A 61 12.82 2.17 0.54
CA VAL A 61 12.72 1.69 1.92
C VAL A 61 11.55 0.72 2.07
N PHE A 62 10.41 1.02 1.44
CA PHE A 62 9.24 0.16 1.45
C PHE A 62 9.49 -1.18 0.75
N ASP A 63 10.10 -1.17 -0.44
CA ASP A 63 10.45 -2.38 -1.17
C ASP A 63 11.50 -3.22 -0.45
N GLN A 64 12.47 -2.58 0.22
CA GLN A 64 13.44 -3.27 1.05
C GLN A 64 12.78 -3.92 2.28
N ALA A 65 11.87 -3.20 2.95
CA ALA A 65 11.13 -3.72 4.08
C ALA A 65 10.22 -4.91 3.71
N LEU A 66 9.69 -4.94 2.49
CA LEU A 66 8.90 -6.07 1.98
C LEU A 66 9.73 -7.32 1.63
N LYS A 67 11.04 -7.16 1.38
CA LYS A 67 11.94 -8.26 1.01
C LYS A 67 12.61 -8.93 2.21
N ASN A 68 12.57 -8.29 3.38
CA ASN A 68 13.09 -8.83 4.64
C ASN A 68 12.10 -9.81 5.27
#